data_AF-A0A7C3LCV2-F1
#
_entry.id   AF-A0A7C3LCV2-F1
#
_cell.length_a   1.000
_cell.length_b   1.000
_cell.length_c   1.000
_cell.angle_alpha   90.00
_cell.angle_beta   90.00
_cell.angle_gamma   90.00
#
_symmetry.space_group_name_H-M   'P 1'
#
loop_
_entity.id
_entity.type
_entity.pdbx_description
1 polymer ?
#
loop_
_entity_poly.entity_id
_entity_poly.type
_entity_poly.pdbx_seq_one_letter_code
_entity_poly.pdbx_strand_id
1 'polypeptide(L)' 'MKQQNADVLIIGAGLAGLMAGRRLREHGRIPLILEAAP' A
#
# COMPACT_ATOMS: atom_id res chain seq x y z
N MET A 1 0.33 -4.04 -19.04
CA MET A 1 -0.06 -3.56 -17.68
C MET A 1 -0.29 -4.76 -16.79
N LYS A 2 0.29 -4.78 -15.58
CA LYS A 2 0.11 -5.88 -14.62
C LYS A 2 -1.10 -5.56 -13.73
N GLN A 3 -2.10 -6.42 -13.70
CA GLN A 3 -3.23 -6.27 -12.78
C GLN A 3 -2.87 -6.90 -11.42
N GLN A 4 -3.17 -6.18 -10.34
CA GLN A 4 -2.98 -6.65 -8.96
C GLN A 4 -4.29 -6.42 -8.21
N ASN A 5 -4.72 -7.42 -7.43
CA ASN A 5 -5.88 -7.33 -6.56
C ASN A 5 -5.44 -6.83 -5.18
N ALA A 6 -6.16 -5.86 -4.61
CA ALA A 6 -5.88 -5.30 -3.29
C ALA A 6 -7.17 -4.84 -2.62
N ASP A 7 -7.21 -4.91 -1.28
CA ASP A 7 -8.35 -4.37 -0.50
C ASP A 7 -8.26 -2.84 -0.39
N VAL A 8 -7.04 -2.30 -0.40
CA VAL A 8 -6.75 -0.87 -0.21
C VAL A 8 -5.60 -0.45 -1.13
N LEU A 9 -5.73 0.71 -1.77
CA LEU A 9 -4.67 1.38 -2.52
C LEU A 9 -4.12 2.57 -1.72
N ILE A 10 -2.80 2.60 -1.52
CA ILE A 10 -2.08 3.72 -0.91
C ILE A 10 -1.19 4.36 -1.99
N ILE A 11 -1.31 5.67 -2.15
CA ILE A 11 -0.46 6.47 -3.05
C ILE A 11 0.54 7.25 -2.19
N GLY A 12 1.82 6.98 -2.39
CA GLY A 12 2.94 7.46 -1.56
C GLY A 12 3.46 6.37 -0.61
N ALA A 13 4.74 6.02 -0.74
CA ALA A 13 5.53 5.13 0.12
C ALA A 13 6.51 5.91 1.04
N GLY A 14 6.18 7.14 1.39
CA GLY A 14 6.78 7.81 2.55
C GLY A 14 6.42 7.11 3.87
N LEU A 15 6.94 7.61 5.01
CA LEU A 15 6.75 6.99 6.33
C LEU A 15 5.27 6.73 6.65
N ALA A 16 4.39 7.71 6.39
CA ALA A 16 2.96 7.57 6.64
C ALA A 16 2.33 6.44 5.82
N GLY A 17 2.64 6.33 4.52
CA GLY A 17 2.10 5.29 3.65
C GLY A 17 2.59 3.89 4.04
N LEU A 18 3.87 3.76 4.39
CA LEU A 18 4.44 2.49 4.86
C LEU A 18 3.84 2.06 6.20
N MET A 19 3.68 2.98 7.15
CA MET A 19 3.08 2.68 8.44
C MET A 19 1.59 2.34 8.32
N ALA A 20 0.86 3.02 7.45
CA ALA A 20 -0.54 2.67 7.13
C ALA A 20 -0.63 1.27 6.53
N GLY A 21 0.22 0.94 5.54
CA GLY A 21 0.28 -0.38 4.93
C GLY A 21 0.60 -1.48 5.94
N ARG A 22 1.56 -1.24 6.85
CA ARG A 22 1.87 -2.17 7.95
C ARG A 22 0.63 -2.41 8.83
N ARG A 23 -0.04 -1.33 9.26
CA ARG A 23 -1.21 -1.45 10.15
C ARG A 23 -2.39 -2.16 9.48
N LEU A 24 -2.58 -1.96 8.18
CA LEU A 24 -3.60 -2.67 7.39
C LEU A 24 -3.32 -4.17 7.33
N ARG A 25 -2.07 -4.57 7.10
CA ARG A 25 -1.67 -5.99 7.11
C ARG A 25 -1.89 -6.65 8.46
N GLU A 26 -1.57 -5.95 9.56
CA GLU A 26 -1.83 -6.43 10.93
C GLU A 26 -3.32 -6.69 11.20
N HIS A 27 -4.23 -6.07 10.43
CA HIS A 27 -5.69 -6.29 10.49
C HIS A 27 -6.22 -7.15 9.33
N GLY A 28 -5.36 -7.94 8.69
CA GLY A 28 -5.76 -8.89 7.65
C GLY A 28 -6.17 -8.28 6.32
N ARG A 29 -5.79 -7.03 6.04
CA ARG A 29 -6.02 -6.38 4.74
C ARG A 29 -4.78 -6.48 3.85
N ILE A 30 -4.99 -6.54 2.54
CA ILE A 30 -3.95 -6.58 1.51
C ILE A 30 -3.81 -5.18 0.88
N PRO A 31 -2.89 -4.32 1.37
CA PRO A 31 -2.63 -3.03 0.75
C PRO A 31 -1.70 -3.16 -0.46
N LEU A 32 -2.00 -2.39 -1.50
CA LEU A 32 -1.09 -2.06 -2.60
C LEU A 32 -0.57 -0.64 -2.38
N ILE A 33 0.76 -0.47 -2.36
CA ILE A 33 1.40 0.84 -2.20
C ILE A 33 2.09 1.19 -3.52
N LEU A 34 1.75 2.34 -4.08
CA LEU A 34 2.40 2.89 -5.27
C LEU A 34 3.15 4.16 -4.86
N GLU A 35 4.37 4.33 -5.34
CA GLU A 35 5.19 5.52 -5.11
C GLU A 35 5.68 6.03 -6.45
N ALA A 36 5.71 7.36 -6.59
CA ALA A 36 6.35 8.03 -7.69
C ALA A 36 7.86 8.06 -7.38
N ALA A 37 8.52 6.91 -7.53
CA ALA A 37 9.98 6.88 -7.58
C ALA A 37 10.43 7.47 -8.94
N PRO A 38 11.52 8.29 -8.97
CA PRO A 38 12.13 8.71 -10.22
C PRO A 38 12.69 7.52 -11.03
#